data_AF-A0A954WC77-F1
#
_entry.id   AF-A0A954WC77-F1
#
_cell.length_a   1.000
_cell.length_b   1.000
_cell.length_c   1.000
_cell.angle_alpha   90.00
_cell.angle_beta   90.00
_cell.angle_gamma   90.00
#
_symmetry.space_group_name_H-M   'P 1'
#
loop_
_entity.id
_entity.type
_entity.pdbx_description
1 polymer ?
#
loop_
_entity_poly.entity_id
_entity_poly.type
_entity_poly.pdbx_seq_one_letter_code
_entity_poly.pdbx_strand_id
1 'polypeptide(L)' 'MGRDIAAGTGVPHEDESKAARDEATRSDPIPNAEFERPTFVVGLGASAGGLEALERFFQNVPLDTGWAFVVVQHLSPDFK' A
#
# COMPACT_ATOMS: atom_id res chain seq x y z
N MET A 1 -45.21 -23.34 -26.63
CA MET A 1 -43.84 -23.39 -27.18
C MET A 1 -43.34 -21.95 -27.22
N GLY A 2 -42.22 -21.65 -26.56
CA GLY A 2 -41.63 -20.29 -26.48
C GLY A 2 -41.91 -19.56 -25.17
N ARG A 3 -41.00 -19.67 -24.21
CA ARG A 3 -40.83 -18.75 -23.08
C ARG A 3 -39.63 -17.89 -23.46
N ASP A 4 -39.81 -16.57 -23.58
CA ASP A 4 -38.70 -15.64 -23.70
C ASP A 4 -38.67 -14.69 -22.50
N ILE A 5 -37.46 -14.55 -21.98
CA ILE A 5 -37.02 -13.93 -20.74
C ILE A 5 -36.16 -12.75 -21.15
N ALA A 6 -36.40 -11.54 -20.63
CA ALA A 6 -35.35 -10.56 -20.38
C ALA A 6 -35.90 -9.36 -19.60
N ALA A 7 -35.35 -9.16 -18.41
CA ALA A 7 -35.37 -7.92 -17.67
C ALA A 7 -34.28 -6.97 -18.21
N GLY A 8 -34.51 -5.65 -18.11
CA GLY A 8 -33.48 -4.62 -18.27
C GLY A 8 -34.15 -3.26 -18.08
N THR A 9 -34.23 -2.68 -16.87
CA THR A 9 -33.20 -1.86 -16.17
C THR A 9 -32.53 -0.83 -17.07
N GLY A 10 -32.89 0.44 -16.86
CA GLY A 10 -32.27 1.59 -17.53
C GLY A 10 -30.92 1.99 -16.96
N VAL A 11 -30.28 2.99 -17.58
CA VAL A 11 -29.80 4.29 -17.05
C VAL A 11 -29.29 5.11 -18.26
N PRO A 12 -29.59 6.43 -18.38
CA PRO A 12 -29.00 7.29 -19.42
C PRO A 12 -27.49 7.52 -19.22
N HIS A 13 -26.76 7.50 -20.33
CA HIS A 13 -25.33 7.78 -20.44
C HIS A 13 -25.04 9.25 -20.09
N GLU A 14 -24.38 9.50 -18.96
CA GLU A 14 -23.75 10.79 -18.66
C GLU A 14 -22.23 10.68 -18.86
N ASP A 15 -21.71 11.71 -19.50
CA ASP A 15 -20.40 11.92 -20.09
C ASP A 15 -19.21 11.68 -19.12
N GLU A 16 -18.31 10.75 -19.48
CA GLU A 16 -17.15 10.32 -18.69
C GLU A 16 -15.94 11.27 -18.74
N SER A 17 -16.05 12.48 -19.30
CA SER A 17 -14.88 13.34 -19.51
C SER A 17 -14.70 14.46 -18.47
N LYS A 18 -14.50 14.11 -17.19
CA LYS A 18 -13.73 14.98 -16.25
C LYS A 18 -13.23 14.32 -14.96
N ALA A 19 -12.86 13.04 -14.97
CA ALA A 19 -12.11 12.45 -13.86
C ALA A 19 -10.61 12.74 -14.04
N ALA A 20 -10.00 13.49 -13.11
CA ALA A 20 -8.58 13.37 -12.69
C ALA A 20 -7.97 14.68 -12.11
N ARG A 21 -8.62 15.42 -11.19
CA ARG A 21 -7.90 16.52 -10.50
C ARG A 21 -8.03 16.69 -8.99
N ASP A 22 -8.97 16.05 -8.27
CA ASP A 22 -9.17 16.37 -6.84
C ASP A 22 -9.28 15.13 -5.93
N GLU A 23 -8.32 14.19 -6.02
CA GLU A 23 -8.29 12.99 -5.16
C GLU A 23 -7.09 12.98 -4.20
N ALA A 24 -6.56 14.16 -3.89
CA ALA A 24 -5.75 14.39 -2.70
C ALA A 24 -6.66 15.03 -1.65
N THR A 25 -6.83 14.34 -0.52
CA THR A 25 -7.65 14.76 0.64
C THR A 25 -9.14 14.38 0.59
N ARG A 26 -9.46 13.08 0.53
CA ARG A 26 -10.59 12.59 1.35
C ARG A 26 -10.07 12.33 2.76
N SER A 27 -10.38 13.24 3.67
CA SER A 27 -10.21 13.09 5.10
C SER A 27 -11.31 12.20 5.69
N ASP A 28 -11.55 11.03 5.08
CA ASP A 28 -12.37 10.03 5.75
C ASP A 28 -11.61 9.68 7.04
N PRO A 29 -12.22 9.80 8.23
CA PRO A 29 -11.57 9.40 9.45
C PRO A 29 -11.23 7.92 9.29
N ILE A 30 -9.94 7.61 9.14
CA ILE A 30 -9.46 6.26 9.41
C ILE A 30 -9.98 5.99 10.83
N PRO A 31 -10.88 5.01 11.03
CA PRO A 31 -11.32 4.65 12.36
C PRO A 31 -10.07 4.55 13.23
N ASN A 32 -10.12 5.01 14.48
CA ASN A 32 -9.05 4.77 15.44
C ASN A 32 -8.93 3.25 15.64
N ALA A 33 -8.35 2.56 14.66
CA ALA A 33 -7.77 1.26 14.83
C ALA A 33 -6.70 1.54 15.87
N GLU A 34 -6.88 0.92 17.03
CA GLU A 34 -5.86 0.82 18.06
C GLU A 34 -4.68 0.07 17.42
N PHE A 35 -3.90 0.77 16.59
CA PHE A 35 -2.63 0.26 16.13
C PHE A 35 -1.80 0.16 17.39
N GLU A 36 -1.55 -1.09 17.81
CA GLU A 36 -0.64 -1.34 18.91
C GLU A 36 0.65 -0.60 18.61
N ARG A 37 1.00 0.35 19.49
CA ARG A 37 2.20 1.14 19.29
C ARG A 37 3.38 0.17 19.25
N PRO A 38 4.29 0.31 18.28
CA PRO A 38 5.43 -0.58 18.19
C PRO A 38 6.19 -0.54 19.52
N THR A 39 6.53 -1.71 20.05
CA THR A 39 7.29 -1.83 21.31
C THR A 39 8.71 -1.28 21.15
N PHE A 40 9.25 -1.36 19.93
CA PHE A 40 10.55 -0.79 19.56
C PHE A 40 10.53 -0.19 18.16
N VAL A 41 11.39 0.82 17.97
CA VAL A 41 11.76 1.35 16.66
C VAL A 41 13.21 0.98 16.37
N VAL A 42 13.44 0.27 15.27
CA VAL A 42 14.76 -0.24 14.88
C VAL A 42 15.22 0.50 13.62
N GLY A 43 16.32 1.24 13.72
CA GLY A 43 16.96 1.91 12.59
C GLY A 43 17.98 0.99 11.90
N LEU A 44 17.85 0.82 10.59
CA LEU A 44 18.75 0.03 9.75
C LEU A 44 19.38 0.93 8.68
N GLY A 45 20.70 0.93 8.60
CA GLY A 45 21.46 1.68 7.60
C GLY A 45 22.20 0.74 6.65
N ALA A 46 22.11 1.01 5.35
CA ALA A 46 22.73 0.17 4.32
C ALA A 46 23.26 1.03 3.15
N SER A 47 24.27 0.51 2.43
CA SER A 47 24.93 1.18 1.30
C SER A 47 25.30 0.13 0.24
N ALA A 48 26.53 0.12 -0.29
CA ALA A 48 26.98 -0.87 -1.26
C ALA A 48 26.84 -2.31 -0.74
N GLY A 49 26.16 -3.17 -1.51
CA GLY A 49 25.90 -4.57 -1.14
C GLY A 49 24.89 -4.78 -0.01
N GLY A 50 24.27 -3.71 0.50
CA GLY A 50 23.36 -3.78 1.65
C GLY A 50 21.98 -4.36 1.34
N LEU A 51 21.54 -4.34 0.08
CA LEU A 51 20.20 -4.81 -0.31
C LEU A 51 20.02 -6.31 -0.04
N GLU A 52 20.96 -7.15 -0.49
CA GLU A 52 20.91 -8.60 -0.24
C GLU A 52 20.96 -8.92 1.26
N ALA A 53 21.71 -8.12 2.03
CA ALA A 53 21.77 -8.27 3.49
C ALA A 53 20.43 -7.91 4.15
N LEU A 54 19.77 -6.84 3.69
CA LEU A 54 18.44 -6.44 4.17
C LEU A 54 17.38 -7.50 3.82
N GLU A 55 17.41 -8.06 2.61
CA GLU A 55 16.52 -9.14 2.20
C GLU A 55 16.66 -10.36 3.12
N ARG A 56 17.90 -10.84 3.32
CA ARG A 56 18.18 -11.96 4.22
C ARG A 56 17.77 -11.65 5.65
N PHE A 57 17.97 -10.42 6.11
CA PHE A 57 17.52 -9.99 7.44
C PHE A 57 16.00 -10.15 7.57
N PHE A 58 15.21 -9.51 6.69
CA PHE A 58 13.76 -9.53 6.77
C PHE A 58 13.14 -10.92 6.51
N GLN A 59 13.81 -11.78 5.73
CA GLN A 59 13.41 -13.19 5.59
C GLN A 59 13.48 -13.98 6.90
N ASN A 60 14.30 -13.55 7.85
CA ASN A 60 14.51 -14.23 9.13
C ASN A 60 13.84 -13.49 10.31
N VAL A 61 13.23 -12.33 10.08
CA VAL A 61 12.50 -11.59 11.11
C VAL A 61 11.11 -12.22 11.30
N PRO A 62 10.71 -12.54 12.53
CA PRO A 62 9.35 -12.99 12.82
C PRO A 62 8.32 -11.93 12.42
N LEU A 63 7.16 -12.38 11.92
CA LEU A 63 6.09 -11.48 11.46
C LEU A 63 5.40 -10.73 12.61
N ASP A 64 5.49 -11.26 13.83
CA ASP A 64 4.77 -10.84 15.03
C ASP A 64 5.68 -10.16 16.07
N THR A 65 6.77 -9.53 15.64
CA THR A 65 7.70 -8.83 16.55
C THR A 65 7.08 -7.66 17.32
N GLY A 66 6.03 -7.04 16.76
CA GLY A 66 5.50 -5.77 17.27
C GLY A 66 6.51 -4.61 17.16
N TRP A 67 7.49 -4.71 16.25
CA TRP A 67 8.52 -3.70 16.03
C TRP A 67 8.22 -2.89 14.77
N ALA A 68 8.67 -1.64 14.76
CA ALA A 68 8.74 -0.81 13.56
C ALA A 68 10.18 -0.72 13.08
N PHE A 69 10.41 -0.93 11.77
CA PHE A 69 11.73 -0.83 11.16
C PHE A 69 11.80 0.43 10.28
N VAL A 70 12.87 1.21 10.44
CA VAL A 70 13.19 2.35 9.58
C VAL A 70 14.46 2.02 8.82
N VAL A 71 14.37 1.91 7.50
CA VAL A 71 15.51 1.54 6.64
C VAL A 71 15.98 2.77 5.86
N VAL A 72 17.26 3.10 6.00
CA VAL A 72 17.95 4.13 5.20
C VAL A 72 18.98 3.44 4.33
N GLN A 73 18.65 3.26 3.06
CA GLN A 73 19.53 2.69 2.06
C GLN A 73 20.11 3.81 1.19
N HIS A 74 21.44 3.92 1.18
CA HIS A 74 22.14 4.74 0.21
C HIS A 74 22.22 3.97 -1.11
N LEU A 75 21.42 4.37 -2.10
CA LEU A 75 21.46 3.85 -3.46
C LEU A 75 22.27 4.78 -4.36
N SER A 76 23.00 4.19 -5.32
CA SER A 76 23.54 4.95 -6.44
C SER A 76 22.38 5.57 -7.23
N PRO A 77 22.49 6.80 -7.74
CA PRO A 77 21.47 7.41 -8.61
C PRO A 77 21.19 6.59 -9.89
N ASP A 78 22.10 5.70 -10.27
CA ASP A 78 21.96 4.81 -11.42
C ASP A 78 21.24 3.49 -11.08
N PHE A 79 20.91 3.25 -9.81
CA PHE A 79 20.15 2.08 -9.37
C PHE A 79 18.66 2.33 -9.60
N LYS A 80 18.05 1.59 -10.55
CA LYS A 80 16.62 1.64 -10.89
C LYS A 80 15.91 0.39 -10.37
#